data_AF-A0A2V9FZG8-F1
#
_entry.id   AF-A0A2V9FZG8-F1
#
_cell.length_a   1.000
_cell.length_b   1.000
_cell.length_c   1.000
_cell.angle_alpha   90.00
_cell.angle_beta   90.00
_cell.angle_gamma   90.00
#
_symmetry.space_group_name_H-M   'P 1'
#
loop_
_entity.id
_entity.type
_entity.pdbx_description
1 polymer ?
#
loop_
_entity_poly.entity_id
_entity_poly.type
_entity_poly.pdbx_seq_one_letter_code
_entity_poly.pdbx_strand_id
1 'polypeptide(L)'
;MLSVAICGARPETRANGPAFTKVPELASGFHLLYTQDFAAGREKFADWELQHPDEPFGRVAVAASYLFEEFYRQDVLSSDFFLNEKKFLRGIDGQPDPERMKNFQEAVQHARKLARQRLEKDPKDPEALFALALSAGMESDADMILRKQHLEALKRLKEANEHAKQLLAQHPDANDAYVALGAANYIIGSLSGGARFFLRFGGIHGDKTLGMQQLGKTIENGRYLQPFAKILLALAARREKQERLAQKLLQELSEEFPESGLYAAEYAKAMGRPVPSQMHP
;
A
#
# COMPACT_ATOMS: atom_id res chain seq x y z
N MET A 1 -45.74 4.82 31.08
CA MET A 1 -45.37 4.24 29.77
C MET A 1 -43.97 4.70 29.44
N LEU A 2 -42.96 3.84 29.60
CA LEU A 2 -41.59 4.14 29.14
C LEU A 2 -41.44 3.55 27.73
N SER A 3 -41.37 4.42 26.73
CA SER A 3 -40.97 4.04 25.38
C SER A 3 -39.46 3.84 25.36
N VAL A 4 -39.03 2.59 25.22
CA VAL A 4 -37.66 2.23 24.88
C VAL A 4 -37.46 2.58 23.41
N ALA A 5 -36.64 3.59 23.14
CA ALA A 5 -36.18 3.90 21.80
C ALA A 5 -35.21 2.79 21.35
N ILE A 6 -35.70 1.89 20.52
CA ILE A 6 -34.84 0.92 19.81
C ILE A 6 -34.10 1.71 18.74
N CYS A 7 -32.83 2.03 18.99
CA CYS A 7 -31.90 2.45 17.94
C CYS A 7 -31.78 1.29 16.94
N GLY A 8 -32.53 1.35 15.84
CA GLY A 8 -32.31 0.47 14.70
C GLY A 8 -30.93 0.76 14.13
N ALA A 9 -30.00 -0.20 14.25
CA ALA A 9 -28.77 -0.17 13.49
C ALA A 9 -29.16 -0.14 11.99
N ARG A 10 -28.73 0.91 11.28
CA ARG A 10 -28.85 0.93 9.81
C ARG A 10 -28.13 -0.30 9.29
N PRO A 11 -28.69 -1.04 8.32
CA PRO A 11 -27.97 -2.13 7.68
C PRO A 11 -26.67 -1.55 7.11
N GLU A 12 -25.53 -2.08 7.54
CA GLU A 12 -24.23 -1.72 6.97
C GLU A 12 -24.25 -2.11 5.48
N THR A 13 -24.47 -1.14 4.61
CA THR A 13 -24.29 -1.32 3.17
C THR A 13 -22.82 -1.57 2.93
N ARG A 14 -22.44 -2.83 2.74
CA ARG A 14 -21.09 -3.22 2.32
C ARG A 14 -20.79 -2.59 0.96
N ALA A 15 -19.57 -2.08 0.81
CA ALA A 15 -19.09 -1.65 -0.48
C ALA A 15 -18.98 -2.88 -1.40
N ASN A 16 -19.54 -2.79 -2.62
CA ASN A 16 -19.70 -3.94 -3.52
C ASN A 16 -19.00 -3.77 -4.88
N GLY A 17 -18.03 -2.86 -4.98
CA GLY A 17 -17.25 -2.65 -6.20
C GLY A 17 -16.03 -3.58 -6.35
N PRO A 18 -15.28 -3.45 -7.46
CA PRO A 18 -14.12 -4.30 -7.76
C PRO A 18 -13.00 -4.24 -6.71
N ALA A 19 -12.84 -3.14 -5.98
CA ALA A 19 -11.86 -3.03 -4.90
C ALA A 19 -12.30 -3.71 -3.59
N PHE A 20 -13.60 -3.98 -3.43
CA PHE A 20 -14.20 -4.56 -2.22
C PHE A 20 -14.73 -5.98 -2.42
N THR A 21 -14.61 -6.50 -3.64
CA THR A 21 -14.95 -7.88 -4.00
C THR A 21 -13.72 -8.54 -4.60
N LYS A 22 -13.63 -9.88 -4.55
CA LYS A 22 -12.49 -10.61 -5.12
C LYS A 22 -12.78 -10.91 -6.59
N VAL A 23 -12.41 -9.99 -7.47
CA VAL A 23 -12.50 -10.16 -8.92
C VAL A 23 -11.36 -11.09 -9.36
N PRO A 24 -11.63 -12.24 -10.01
CA PRO A 24 -10.60 -13.24 -10.32
C PRO A 24 -9.41 -12.68 -11.13
N GLU A 25 -9.68 -11.84 -12.13
CA GLU A 25 -8.68 -11.25 -13.03
C GLU A 25 -7.76 -10.29 -12.27
N LEU A 26 -8.34 -9.40 -11.45
CA LEU A 26 -7.57 -8.49 -10.60
C LEU A 26 -6.79 -9.27 -9.54
N ALA A 27 -7.40 -10.27 -8.90
CA ALA A 27 -6.73 -11.09 -7.89
C ALA A 27 -5.53 -11.84 -8.49
N SER A 28 -5.67 -12.36 -9.72
CA SER A 28 -4.57 -12.97 -10.46
C SER A 28 -3.48 -11.95 -10.80
N GLY A 29 -3.83 -10.73 -11.21
CA GLY A 29 -2.84 -9.69 -11.48
C GLY A 29 -2.06 -9.26 -10.23
N PHE A 30 -2.74 -9.10 -9.09
CA PHE A 30 -2.07 -8.80 -7.82
C PHE A 30 -1.17 -9.94 -7.36
N HIS A 31 -1.60 -11.19 -7.51
CA HIS A 31 -0.75 -12.35 -7.24
C HIS A 31 0.55 -12.30 -8.07
N LEU A 32 0.46 -11.98 -9.36
CA LEU A 32 1.63 -11.82 -10.24
C LEU A 32 2.59 -10.69 -9.79
N LEU A 33 2.06 -9.58 -9.25
CA LEU A 33 2.92 -8.55 -8.66
C LEU A 33 3.70 -9.07 -7.44
N TYR A 34 3.05 -9.88 -6.60
CA TYR A 34 3.68 -10.48 -5.42
C TYR A 34 4.66 -11.61 -5.77
N THR A 35 4.55 -12.22 -6.94
CA THR A 35 5.59 -13.10 -7.50
C THR A 35 6.62 -12.35 -8.35
N GLN A 36 6.56 -11.01 -8.39
CA GLN A 36 7.43 -10.12 -9.16
C GLN A 36 7.35 -10.27 -10.70
N ASP A 37 6.29 -10.87 -11.22
CA ASP A 37 5.96 -10.83 -12.65
C ASP A 37 5.09 -9.60 -12.96
N PHE A 38 5.72 -8.43 -12.87
CA PHE A 38 5.04 -7.14 -13.01
C PHE A 38 4.45 -6.94 -14.41
N ALA A 39 5.11 -7.45 -15.46
CA ALA A 39 4.63 -7.33 -16.83
C ALA A 39 3.35 -8.15 -17.04
N ALA A 40 3.33 -9.43 -16.65
CA ALA A 40 2.14 -10.25 -16.78
C ALA A 40 0.99 -9.74 -15.89
N GLY A 41 1.30 -9.27 -14.67
CA GLY A 41 0.30 -8.65 -13.79
C GLY A 41 -0.34 -7.41 -14.42
N ARG A 42 0.48 -6.54 -15.02
CA ARG A 42 0.05 -5.34 -15.74
C ARG A 42 -0.87 -5.67 -16.92
N GLU A 43 -0.57 -6.71 -17.69
CA GLU A 43 -1.42 -7.19 -18.79
C GLU A 43 -2.80 -7.60 -18.26
N LYS A 44 -2.87 -8.35 -17.14
CA LYS A 44 -4.16 -8.72 -16.53
C LYS A 44 -5.01 -7.52 -16.15
N PHE A 45 -4.39 -6.48 -15.58
CA PHE A 45 -5.12 -5.26 -15.23
C PHE A 45 -5.60 -4.50 -16.46
N ALA A 46 -4.74 -4.35 -17.48
CA ALA A 46 -5.09 -3.67 -18.72
C ALA A 46 -6.23 -4.37 -19.48
N ASP A 47 -6.20 -5.71 -19.55
CA ASP A 47 -7.27 -6.50 -20.18
C ASP A 47 -8.61 -6.32 -19.44
N TRP A 48 -8.57 -6.30 -18.10
CA TRP A 48 -9.76 -6.09 -17.29
C TRP A 48 -10.35 -4.67 -17.49
N GLU A 49 -9.49 -3.65 -17.58
CA GLU A 49 -9.89 -2.26 -17.84
C GLU A 49 -10.60 -2.07 -19.18
N LEU A 50 -10.23 -2.82 -20.22
CA LEU A 50 -10.89 -2.74 -21.53
C LEU A 50 -12.38 -3.06 -21.43
N GLN A 51 -12.77 -3.91 -20.48
CA GLN A 51 -14.16 -4.30 -20.23
C GLN A 51 -14.84 -3.43 -19.16
N HIS A 52 -14.06 -2.66 -18.39
CA HIS A 52 -14.54 -1.85 -17.26
C HIS A 52 -13.96 -0.42 -17.30
N PRO A 53 -14.20 0.35 -18.38
CA PRO A 53 -13.51 1.63 -18.62
C PRO A 53 -13.83 2.72 -17.59
N ASP A 54 -14.94 2.59 -16.85
CA ASP A 54 -15.40 3.57 -15.86
C ASP A 54 -14.95 3.23 -14.42
N GLU A 55 -14.23 2.12 -14.22
CA GLU A 55 -13.79 1.66 -12.90
C GLU A 55 -12.37 2.15 -12.56
N PRO A 56 -12.18 2.95 -11.49
CA PRO A 56 -10.88 3.54 -11.18
C PRO A 56 -9.86 2.53 -10.63
N PHE A 57 -10.32 1.43 -10.01
CA PHE A 57 -9.45 0.51 -9.30
C PHE A 57 -8.50 -0.27 -10.21
N GLY A 58 -8.92 -0.62 -11.44
CA GLY A 58 -8.02 -1.22 -12.44
C GLY A 58 -6.81 -0.31 -12.72
N ARG A 59 -7.05 1.00 -12.87
CA ARG A 59 -6.00 1.99 -13.15
C ARG A 59 -5.03 2.16 -11.99
N VAL A 60 -5.53 2.02 -10.76
CA VAL A 60 -4.71 1.95 -9.56
C VAL A 60 -3.80 0.71 -9.60
N ALA A 61 -4.31 -0.45 -10.00
CA ALA A 61 -3.52 -1.67 -10.10
C ALA A 61 -2.45 -1.57 -11.22
N VAL A 62 -2.76 -0.96 -12.36
CA VAL A 62 -1.77 -0.63 -13.40
C VAL A 62 -0.69 0.31 -12.85
N ALA A 63 -1.06 1.37 -12.13
CA ALA A 63 -0.10 2.25 -11.49
C ALA A 63 0.80 1.51 -10.50
N ALA A 64 0.23 0.65 -9.64
CA ALA A 64 0.97 -0.17 -8.70
C ALA A 64 2.00 -1.06 -9.42
N SER A 65 1.63 -1.69 -10.54
CA SER A 65 2.56 -2.52 -11.31
C SER A 65 3.76 -1.76 -11.86
N TYR A 66 3.65 -0.47 -12.22
CA TYR A 66 4.82 0.34 -12.57
C TYR A 66 5.66 0.73 -11.35
N LEU A 67 5.01 1.22 -10.28
CA LEU A 67 5.74 1.73 -9.11
C LEU A 67 6.50 0.61 -8.39
N PHE A 68 5.84 -0.52 -8.14
CA PHE A 68 6.46 -1.62 -7.39
C PHE A 68 7.50 -2.39 -8.21
N GLU A 69 7.42 -2.36 -9.53
CA GLU A 69 8.52 -2.83 -10.40
C GLU A 69 9.76 -1.94 -10.23
N GLU A 70 9.58 -0.61 -10.17
CA GLU A 70 10.69 0.31 -9.89
C GLU A 70 11.28 0.08 -8.49
N PHE A 71 10.41 -0.12 -7.49
CA PHE A 71 10.86 -0.42 -6.12
C PHE A 71 11.62 -1.74 -6.05
N TYR A 72 11.18 -2.75 -6.79
CA TYR A 72 11.89 -4.03 -6.86
C TYR A 72 13.26 -3.87 -7.52
N ARG A 73 13.34 -3.16 -8.66
CA ARG A 73 14.61 -2.88 -9.36
C ARG A 73 15.62 -2.09 -8.51
N GLN A 74 15.12 -1.28 -7.57
CA GLN A 74 15.93 -0.41 -6.69
C GLN A 74 16.15 -1.00 -5.29
N ASP A 75 15.76 -2.26 -5.06
CA ASP A 75 15.83 -2.96 -3.78
C ASP A 75 15.06 -2.31 -2.64
N VAL A 76 14.10 -1.43 -2.94
CA VAL A 76 13.35 -0.65 -1.93
C VAL A 76 12.57 -1.57 -0.99
N LEU A 77 12.07 -2.71 -1.47
CA LEU A 77 11.25 -3.66 -0.70
C LEU A 77 12.07 -4.68 0.12
N SER A 78 13.39 -4.49 0.21
CA SER A 78 14.29 -5.38 0.97
C SER A 78 14.52 -4.89 2.41
N SER A 79 14.89 -5.80 3.31
CA SER A 79 15.37 -5.42 4.64
C SER A 79 16.67 -4.59 4.57
N ASP A 80 17.51 -4.77 3.55
CA ASP A 80 18.74 -3.98 3.38
C ASP A 80 18.44 -2.50 3.13
N PHE A 81 17.33 -2.21 2.44
CA PHE A 81 16.84 -0.84 2.29
C PHE A 81 16.15 -0.34 3.56
N PHE A 82 15.18 -1.10 4.09
CA PHE A 82 14.34 -0.66 5.20
C PHE A 82 15.07 -0.52 6.54
N LEU A 83 16.08 -1.37 6.81
CA LEU A 83 16.86 -1.30 8.04
C LEU A 83 17.97 -0.25 7.97
N ASN A 84 18.33 0.20 6.77
CA ASN A 84 19.28 1.28 6.58
C ASN A 84 18.61 2.63 6.86
N GLU A 85 18.98 3.27 7.98
CA GLU A 85 18.36 4.54 8.40
C GLU A 85 18.49 5.67 7.38
N LYS A 86 19.63 5.76 6.67
CA LYS A 86 19.82 6.78 5.64
C LYS A 86 18.86 6.55 4.47
N LYS A 87 18.77 5.32 3.95
CA LYS A 87 17.88 4.97 2.82
C LYS A 87 16.41 5.12 3.21
N PHE A 88 16.04 4.60 4.39
CA PHE A 88 14.68 4.73 4.93
C PHE A 88 14.21 6.19 5.02
N LEU A 89 15.10 7.13 5.38
CA LEU A 89 14.75 8.55 5.53
C LEU A 89 14.93 9.39 4.25
N ARG A 90 15.83 8.99 3.35
CA ARG A 90 16.26 9.83 2.21
C ARG A 90 16.00 9.22 0.84
N GLY A 91 15.42 8.03 0.75
CA GLY A 91 15.13 7.35 -0.50
C GLY A 91 16.36 6.67 -1.14
N ILE A 92 16.22 6.30 -2.41
CA ILE A 92 17.25 5.62 -3.22
C ILE A 92 18.47 6.51 -3.47
N ASP A 93 19.65 5.93 -3.71
CA ASP A 93 20.81 6.72 -4.14
C ASP A 93 20.80 7.03 -5.65
N GLY A 94 20.16 6.16 -6.46
CA GLY A 94 20.05 6.29 -7.92
C GLY A 94 18.90 7.18 -8.41
N GLN A 95 18.56 7.03 -9.69
CA GLN A 95 17.40 7.66 -10.31
C GLN A 95 16.40 6.58 -10.75
N PRO A 96 15.09 6.87 -10.67
CA PRO A 96 14.10 5.94 -11.19
C PRO A 96 14.11 5.92 -12.72
N ASP A 97 13.63 4.82 -13.31
CA ASP A 97 13.48 4.74 -14.76
C ASP A 97 12.44 5.78 -15.25
N PRO A 98 12.82 6.70 -16.16
CA PRO A 98 11.94 7.80 -16.55
C PRO A 98 10.70 7.34 -17.32
N GLU A 99 10.79 6.27 -18.12
CA GLU A 99 9.66 5.74 -18.87
C GLU A 99 8.68 5.03 -17.94
N ARG A 100 9.19 4.21 -17.01
CA ARG A 100 8.38 3.57 -15.96
C ARG A 100 7.66 4.61 -15.11
N MET A 101 8.35 5.70 -14.73
CA MET A 101 7.75 6.79 -13.95
C MET A 101 6.71 7.58 -14.75
N LYS A 102 6.91 7.76 -16.06
CA LYS A 102 5.91 8.36 -16.93
C LYS A 102 4.64 7.52 -16.97
N ASN A 103 4.77 6.22 -17.24
CA ASN A 103 3.61 5.32 -17.31
C ASN A 103 2.89 5.18 -15.97
N PHE A 104 3.63 5.15 -14.85
CA PHE A 104 3.06 5.26 -13.50
C PHE A 104 2.20 6.51 -13.34
N GLN A 105 2.74 7.68 -13.69
CA GLN A 105 2.03 8.96 -13.58
C GLN A 105 0.77 8.99 -14.45
N GLU A 106 0.83 8.50 -15.68
CA GLU A 106 -0.31 8.43 -16.59
C GLU A 106 -1.44 7.54 -16.02
N ALA A 107 -1.10 6.37 -15.49
CA ALA A 107 -2.05 5.47 -14.85
C ALA A 107 -2.71 6.12 -13.61
N VAL A 108 -1.92 6.76 -12.74
CA VAL A 108 -2.43 7.50 -11.57
C VAL A 108 -3.36 8.64 -11.99
N GLN A 109 -2.98 9.44 -12.99
CA GLN A 109 -3.81 10.55 -13.46
C GLN A 109 -5.16 10.04 -13.98
N HIS A 110 -5.16 8.91 -14.68
CA HIS A 110 -6.40 8.30 -15.15
C HIS A 110 -7.26 7.77 -13.99
N ALA A 111 -6.67 7.03 -13.04
CA ALA A 111 -7.38 6.57 -11.85
C ALA A 111 -8.05 7.73 -11.09
N ARG A 112 -7.31 8.82 -10.87
CA ARG A 112 -7.81 10.04 -10.20
C ARG A 112 -8.93 10.70 -10.97
N LYS A 113 -8.85 10.75 -12.31
CA LYS A 113 -9.90 11.30 -13.16
C LYS A 113 -11.20 10.50 -13.01
N LEU A 114 -11.15 9.18 -13.15
CA LEU A 114 -12.31 8.30 -13.00
C LEU A 114 -12.91 8.40 -11.59
N ALA A 115 -12.07 8.37 -10.57
CA ALA A 115 -12.51 8.51 -9.19
C ALA A 115 -13.23 9.85 -8.94
N ARG A 116 -12.70 10.97 -9.45
CA ARG A 116 -13.36 12.28 -9.31
C ARG A 116 -14.71 12.33 -10.02
N GLN A 117 -14.83 11.73 -11.21
CA GLN A 117 -16.11 11.63 -11.93
C GLN A 117 -17.15 10.82 -11.14
N ARG A 118 -16.73 9.81 -10.40
CA ARG A 118 -17.61 9.07 -9.47
C ARG A 118 -18.01 9.93 -8.28
N LEU A 119 -17.06 10.68 -7.68
CA LEU A 119 -17.35 11.61 -6.57
C LEU A 119 -18.30 12.75 -6.93
N GLU A 120 -18.31 13.20 -8.19
CA GLU A 120 -19.30 14.17 -8.68
C GLU A 120 -20.74 13.65 -8.60
N LYS A 121 -20.93 12.32 -8.72
CA LYS A 121 -22.23 11.65 -8.66
C LYS A 121 -22.58 11.23 -7.22
N ASP A 122 -21.61 10.69 -6.50
CA ASP A 122 -21.71 10.32 -5.09
C ASP A 122 -20.44 10.75 -4.35
N PRO A 123 -20.49 11.84 -3.57
CA PRO A 123 -19.33 12.35 -2.80
C PRO A 123 -18.74 11.36 -1.79
N LYS A 124 -19.42 10.23 -1.56
CA LYS A 124 -19.05 9.19 -0.61
C LYS A 124 -18.77 7.85 -1.30
N ASP A 125 -18.68 7.83 -2.64
CA ASP A 125 -18.43 6.62 -3.43
C ASP A 125 -17.17 5.90 -2.91
N PRO A 126 -17.30 4.64 -2.42
CA PRO A 126 -16.19 3.98 -1.75
C PRO A 126 -15.06 3.59 -2.71
N GLU A 127 -15.38 3.24 -3.96
CA GLU A 127 -14.39 2.93 -5.00
C GLU A 127 -13.52 4.15 -5.31
N ALA A 128 -14.14 5.31 -5.46
CA ALA A 128 -13.46 6.55 -5.73
C ALA A 128 -12.58 7.00 -4.56
N LEU A 129 -13.10 6.96 -3.33
CA LEU A 129 -12.32 7.31 -2.14
C LEU A 129 -11.12 6.37 -1.98
N PHE A 130 -11.31 5.07 -2.21
CA PHE A 130 -10.20 4.13 -2.10
C PHE A 130 -9.16 4.33 -3.20
N ALA A 131 -9.60 4.52 -4.45
CA ALA A 131 -8.70 4.76 -5.57
C ALA A 131 -7.89 6.05 -5.40
N LEU A 132 -8.49 7.12 -4.87
CA LEU A 132 -7.76 8.36 -4.54
C LEU A 132 -6.78 8.15 -3.39
N ALA A 133 -7.16 7.40 -2.35
CA ALA A 133 -6.27 7.09 -1.24
C ALA A 133 -5.01 6.33 -1.71
N LEU A 134 -5.19 5.27 -2.50
CA LEU A 134 -4.08 4.49 -3.04
C LEU A 134 -3.23 5.29 -4.04
N SER A 135 -3.87 6.05 -4.93
CA SER A 135 -3.16 6.91 -5.89
C SER A 135 -2.27 7.93 -5.17
N ALA A 136 -2.82 8.65 -4.19
CA ALA A 136 -2.06 9.63 -3.43
C ALA A 136 -0.98 8.98 -2.55
N GLY A 137 -1.22 7.78 -2.00
CA GLY A 137 -0.22 7.00 -1.27
C GLY A 137 0.96 6.63 -2.16
N MET A 138 0.69 6.09 -3.35
CA MET A 138 1.73 5.75 -4.33
C MET A 138 2.49 6.98 -4.85
N GLU A 139 1.79 8.11 -5.08
CA GLU A 139 2.45 9.38 -5.42
C GLU A 139 3.39 9.83 -4.29
N SER A 140 2.93 9.74 -3.03
CA SER A 140 3.75 10.05 -1.85
C SER A 140 5.00 9.17 -1.79
N ASP A 141 4.85 7.86 -1.98
CA ASP A 141 5.97 6.92 -1.92
C ASP A 141 6.97 7.17 -3.06
N ALA A 142 6.49 7.43 -4.28
CA ALA A 142 7.34 7.80 -5.41
C ALA A 142 8.11 9.10 -5.16
N ASP A 143 7.42 10.13 -4.67
CA ASP A 143 8.03 11.43 -4.40
C ASP A 143 9.02 11.35 -3.24
N MET A 144 8.72 10.58 -2.19
CA MET A 144 9.60 10.40 -1.03
C MET A 144 10.83 9.55 -1.36
N ILE A 145 10.61 8.37 -1.95
CA ILE A 145 11.62 7.31 -2.06
C ILE A 145 12.44 7.47 -3.34
N LEU A 146 11.80 7.80 -4.47
CA LEU A 146 12.47 7.81 -5.77
C LEU A 146 12.97 9.21 -6.14
N ARG A 147 12.16 10.25 -5.88
CA ARG A 147 12.43 11.62 -6.34
C ARG A 147 12.97 12.55 -5.27
N LYS A 148 12.90 12.16 -3.99
CA LYS A 148 13.31 12.95 -2.81
C LYS A 148 12.60 14.31 -2.70
N GLN A 149 11.38 14.39 -3.20
CA GLN A 149 10.51 15.56 -3.16
C GLN A 149 9.67 15.54 -1.86
N HIS A 150 10.34 15.67 -0.72
CA HIS A 150 9.72 15.45 0.61
C HIS A 150 8.46 16.29 0.87
N LEU A 151 8.42 17.54 0.41
CA LEU A 151 7.23 18.40 0.61
C LEU A 151 6.02 17.92 -0.19
N GLU A 152 6.23 17.53 -1.44
CA GLU A 152 5.14 16.98 -2.28
C GLU A 152 4.68 15.63 -1.74
N ALA A 153 5.62 14.78 -1.31
CA ALA A 153 5.31 13.53 -0.66
C ALA A 153 4.42 13.73 0.59
N LEU A 154 4.75 14.70 1.47
CA LEU A 154 3.96 14.99 2.66
C LEU A 154 2.54 15.49 2.33
N LYS A 155 2.39 16.30 1.26
CA LYS A 155 1.05 16.73 0.80
C LYS A 155 0.23 15.53 0.33
N ARG A 156 0.83 14.63 -0.45
CA ARG A 156 0.19 13.43 -0.98
C ARG A 156 -0.13 12.41 0.11
N LEU A 157 0.74 12.27 1.10
CA LEU A 157 0.48 11.45 2.28
C LEU A 157 -0.74 11.94 3.07
N LYS A 158 -0.86 13.27 3.25
CA LYS A 158 -2.02 13.87 3.91
C LYS A 158 -3.31 13.61 3.12
N GLU A 159 -3.27 13.83 1.80
CA GLU A 159 -4.39 13.54 0.90
C GLU A 159 -4.82 12.07 0.98
N ALA A 160 -3.87 11.13 0.92
CA ALA A 160 -4.13 9.70 1.03
C ALA A 160 -4.85 9.34 2.35
N ASN A 161 -4.34 9.89 3.46
CA ASN A 161 -4.91 9.67 4.78
C ASN A 161 -6.32 10.27 4.93
N GLU A 162 -6.58 11.42 4.31
CA GLU A 162 -7.92 12.04 4.32
C GLU A 162 -8.93 11.16 3.58
N HIS A 163 -8.61 10.68 2.39
CA HIS A 163 -9.50 9.79 1.63
C HIS A 163 -9.70 8.43 2.32
N ALA A 164 -8.63 7.81 2.84
CA ALA A 164 -8.74 6.56 3.58
C ALA A 164 -9.60 6.69 4.85
N LYS A 165 -9.48 7.81 5.59
CA LYS A 165 -10.34 8.09 6.75
C LYS A 165 -11.79 8.31 6.35
N GLN A 166 -12.06 9.03 5.26
CA GLN A 166 -13.43 9.23 4.76
C GLN A 166 -14.09 7.91 4.34
N LEU A 167 -13.32 7.02 3.70
CA LEU A 167 -13.78 5.68 3.36
C LEU A 167 -14.08 4.85 4.61
N LEU A 168 -13.12 4.75 5.53
CA LEU A 168 -13.25 3.91 6.73
C LEU A 168 -14.29 4.42 7.73
N ALA A 169 -14.64 5.71 7.68
CA ALA A 169 -15.74 6.26 8.47
C ALA A 169 -17.11 5.69 8.06
N GLN A 170 -17.23 5.18 6.82
CA GLN A 170 -18.48 4.66 6.25
C GLN A 170 -18.43 3.15 6.04
N HIS A 171 -17.26 2.64 5.67
CA HIS A 171 -16.99 1.24 5.41
C HIS A 171 -15.80 0.78 6.27
N PRO A 172 -16.01 0.55 7.58
CA PRO A 172 -14.93 0.11 8.47
C PRO A 172 -14.37 -1.28 8.11
N ASP A 173 -15.10 -2.03 7.26
CA ASP A 173 -14.74 -3.32 6.68
C ASP A 173 -13.93 -3.21 5.37
N ALA A 174 -13.61 -2.00 4.91
CA ALA A 174 -12.66 -1.73 3.83
C ALA A 174 -11.21 -2.02 4.27
N ASN A 175 -10.92 -3.27 4.61
CA ASN A 175 -9.69 -3.65 5.32
C ASN A 175 -8.39 -3.30 4.59
N ASP A 176 -8.40 -3.31 3.26
CA ASP A 176 -7.24 -2.89 2.46
C ASP A 176 -6.95 -1.39 2.61
N ALA A 177 -7.92 -0.55 2.94
CA ALA A 177 -7.71 0.87 3.17
C ALA A 177 -6.90 1.18 4.44
N TYR A 178 -6.80 0.24 5.38
CA TYR A 178 -5.93 0.41 6.55
C TYR A 178 -4.44 0.42 6.19
N VAL A 179 -4.03 -0.10 5.02
CA VAL A 179 -2.61 -0.13 4.65
C VAL A 179 -2.03 1.28 4.49
N ALA A 180 -2.79 2.21 3.89
CA ALA A 180 -2.36 3.59 3.71
C ALA A 180 -2.16 4.29 5.05
N LEU A 181 -3.13 4.14 5.97
CA LEU A 181 -3.03 4.70 7.32
C LEU A 181 -1.90 4.04 8.11
N GLY A 182 -1.76 2.72 8.00
CA GLY A 182 -0.78 1.92 8.74
C GLY A 182 0.65 2.29 8.35
N ALA A 183 0.93 2.35 7.05
CA ALA A 183 2.21 2.78 6.51
C ALA A 183 2.56 4.21 6.97
N ALA A 184 1.62 5.16 6.81
CA ALA A 184 1.83 6.55 7.20
C ALA A 184 2.14 6.69 8.70
N ASN A 185 1.34 6.06 9.55
CA ASN A 185 1.51 6.09 11.00
C ASN A 185 2.85 5.47 11.43
N TYR A 186 3.24 4.35 10.83
CA TYR A 186 4.51 3.70 11.12
C TYR A 186 5.72 4.55 10.71
N ILE A 187 5.73 5.07 9.48
CA ILE A 187 6.85 5.87 8.95
C ILE A 187 7.00 7.17 9.76
N ILE A 188 5.92 7.94 9.94
CA ILE A 188 5.97 9.19 10.71
C ILE A 188 6.32 8.91 12.18
N GLY A 189 5.76 7.86 12.77
CA GLY A 189 6.07 7.44 14.14
C GLY A 189 7.54 7.03 14.32
N SER A 190 8.20 6.60 13.24
CA SER A 190 9.62 6.19 13.21
C SER A 190 10.61 7.34 13.07
N LEU A 191 10.14 8.56 12.85
CA LEU A 191 10.98 9.75 12.79
C LEU A 191 11.49 10.18 14.17
N SER A 192 12.59 10.92 14.19
CA SER A 192 13.15 11.52 15.41
C SER A 192 12.14 12.44 16.10
N GLY A 193 12.29 12.63 17.42
CA GLY A 193 11.37 13.47 18.19
C GLY A 193 11.21 14.89 17.63
N GLY A 194 12.31 15.51 17.20
CA GLY A 194 12.30 16.83 16.57
C GLY A 194 11.53 16.85 15.26
N ALA A 195 11.78 15.89 14.36
CA ALA A 195 11.06 15.81 13.08
C ALA A 195 9.55 15.59 13.28
N ARG A 196 9.16 14.71 14.20
CA ARG A 196 7.74 14.51 14.56
C ARG A 196 7.08 15.78 15.11
N PHE A 197 7.80 16.53 15.94
CA PHE A 197 7.32 17.80 16.48
C PHE A 197 7.06 18.84 15.37
N PHE A 198 7.97 18.98 14.40
CA PHE A 198 7.77 19.86 13.25
C PHE A 198 6.56 19.45 12.39
N LEU A 199 6.42 18.16 12.08
CA LEU A 199 5.28 17.65 11.31
C LEU A 199 3.94 17.87 12.02
N ARG A 200 3.93 17.79 13.36
CA ARG A 200 2.74 18.03 14.17
C ARG A 200 2.19 19.45 14.02
N PHE A 201 3.03 20.47 13.85
CA PHE A 201 2.57 21.83 13.55
C PHE A 201 1.85 21.93 12.20
N GLY A 202 2.22 21.10 11.23
CA GLY A 202 1.54 20.95 9.95
C GLY A 202 0.29 20.06 9.98
N GLY A 203 -0.10 19.56 11.16
CA GLY A 203 -1.23 18.64 11.34
C GLY A 203 -0.94 17.18 11.00
N ILE A 204 0.31 16.83 10.68
CA ILE A 204 0.73 15.47 10.36
C ILE A 204 1.18 14.77 11.63
N HIS A 205 0.52 13.64 11.93
CA HIS A 205 0.75 12.84 13.14
C HIS A 205 1.09 11.41 12.74
N GLY A 206 1.86 10.73 13.59
CA GLY A 206 2.19 9.32 13.41
C GLY A 206 2.41 8.63 14.73
N ASP A 207 1.99 7.37 14.78
CA ASP A 207 2.11 6.48 15.91
C ASP A 207 2.52 5.10 15.39
N LYS A 208 3.72 4.63 15.76
CA LYS A 208 4.24 3.36 15.26
C LYS A 208 3.35 2.19 15.61
N THR A 209 2.87 2.15 16.86
CA THR A 209 2.07 1.05 17.38
C THR A 209 0.74 0.99 16.66
N LEU A 210 0.08 2.16 16.49
CA LEU A 210 -1.13 2.25 15.69
C LEU A 210 -0.88 1.84 14.24
N GLY A 211 0.25 2.25 13.66
CA GLY A 211 0.63 1.89 12.30
C GLY A 211 0.73 0.38 12.11
N MET A 212 1.45 -0.30 13.00
CA MET A 212 1.56 -1.77 12.99
C MET A 212 0.21 -2.46 13.21
N GLN A 213 -0.64 -1.93 14.10
CA GLN A 213 -1.99 -2.47 14.33
C GLN A 213 -2.87 -2.34 13.07
N GLN A 214 -2.80 -1.21 12.37
CA GLN A 214 -3.57 -0.97 11.15
C GLN A 214 -3.11 -1.89 10.02
N LEU A 215 -1.80 -2.10 9.85
CA LEU A 215 -1.28 -3.11 8.93
C LEU A 215 -1.81 -4.51 9.29
N GLY A 216 -1.86 -4.85 10.57
CA GLY A 216 -2.47 -6.09 11.07
C GLY A 216 -3.92 -6.28 10.62
N LYS A 217 -4.76 -5.23 10.65
CA LYS A 217 -6.14 -5.30 10.15
C LYS A 217 -6.21 -5.69 8.67
N THR A 218 -5.33 -5.14 7.84
CA THR A 218 -5.24 -5.53 6.43
C THR A 218 -4.73 -6.96 6.26
N ILE A 219 -3.81 -7.43 7.10
CA ILE A 219 -3.33 -8.83 7.07
C ILE A 219 -4.44 -9.82 7.43
N GLU A 220 -5.29 -9.49 8.39
CA GLU A 220 -6.35 -10.39 8.86
C GLU A 220 -7.51 -10.50 7.86
N ASN A 221 -7.94 -9.37 7.26
CA ASN A 221 -9.20 -9.31 6.53
C ASN A 221 -9.10 -8.55 5.19
N GLY A 222 -7.89 -8.21 4.76
CA GLY A 222 -7.62 -7.61 3.45
C GLY A 222 -7.88 -8.57 2.31
N ARG A 223 -7.87 -8.04 1.09
CA ARG A 223 -8.11 -8.80 -0.15
C ARG A 223 -6.87 -8.73 -1.02
N TYR A 224 -6.70 -7.61 -1.71
CA TYR A 224 -5.62 -7.42 -2.68
C TYR A 224 -4.33 -6.98 -1.98
N LEU A 225 -4.44 -6.23 -0.89
CA LEU A 225 -3.31 -5.61 -0.20
C LEU A 225 -2.88 -6.37 1.06
N GLN A 226 -3.47 -7.53 1.32
CA GLN A 226 -3.08 -8.40 2.43
C GLN A 226 -1.59 -8.78 2.37
N PRO A 227 -1.03 -9.26 1.24
CA PRO A 227 0.40 -9.57 1.19
C PRO A 227 1.27 -8.32 1.31
N PHE A 228 0.87 -7.19 0.71
CA PHE A 228 1.59 -5.93 0.87
C PHE A 228 1.67 -5.48 2.34
N ALA A 229 0.57 -5.60 3.09
CA ALA A 229 0.57 -5.32 4.53
C ALA A 229 1.48 -6.28 5.31
N LYS A 230 1.54 -7.57 4.94
CA LYS A 230 2.50 -8.53 5.54
C LYS A 230 3.94 -8.09 5.30
N ILE A 231 4.29 -7.65 4.08
CA ILE A 231 5.63 -7.14 3.74
C ILE A 231 5.98 -5.94 4.63
N LEU A 232 5.12 -4.92 4.67
CA LEU A 232 5.35 -3.72 5.46
C LEU A 232 5.48 -4.04 6.97
N LEU A 233 4.59 -4.89 7.50
CA LEU A 233 4.62 -5.24 8.92
C LEU A 233 5.83 -6.10 9.27
N ALA A 234 6.28 -7.00 8.38
CA ALA A 234 7.49 -7.78 8.58
C ALA A 234 8.74 -6.90 8.65
N LEU A 235 8.87 -5.93 7.73
CA LEU A 235 9.98 -4.98 7.71
C LEU A 235 9.94 -4.04 8.93
N ALA A 236 8.75 -3.57 9.32
CA ALA A 236 8.55 -2.83 10.56
C ALA A 236 8.96 -3.65 11.79
N ALA A 237 8.53 -4.91 11.86
CA ALA A 237 8.88 -5.83 12.95
C ALA A 237 10.39 -6.04 13.06
N ARG A 238 11.11 -6.17 11.94
CA ARG A 238 12.58 -6.23 11.92
C ARG A 238 13.21 -4.97 12.51
N ARG A 239 12.74 -3.79 12.10
CA ARG A 239 13.27 -2.50 12.59
C ARG A 239 12.98 -2.30 14.08
N GLU A 240 11.84 -2.78 14.57
CA GLU A 240 11.46 -2.74 15.99
C GLU A 240 11.97 -3.97 16.80
N LYS A 241 12.84 -4.81 16.22
CA LYS A 241 13.43 -6.02 16.85
C LYS A 241 12.41 -7.05 17.35
N GLN A 242 11.24 -7.10 16.72
CA GLN A 242 10.20 -8.10 16.96
C GLN A 242 10.45 -9.36 16.12
N GLU A 243 11.57 -10.05 16.38
CA GLU A 243 12.08 -11.13 15.52
C GLU A 243 11.07 -12.25 15.27
N ARG A 244 10.32 -12.68 16.29
CA ARG A 244 9.31 -13.74 16.14
C ARG A 244 8.22 -13.35 15.15
N LEU A 245 7.76 -12.09 15.19
CA LEU A 245 6.74 -11.60 14.27
C LEU A 245 7.30 -11.48 12.85
N ALA A 246 8.49 -10.91 12.71
CA ALA A 246 9.17 -10.80 11.42
C ALA A 246 9.39 -12.15 10.75
N GLN A 247 9.93 -13.13 11.49
CA GLN A 247 10.18 -14.49 11.00
C GLN A 247 8.90 -15.18 10.58
N LYS A 248 7.83 -15.08 11.38
CA LYS A 248 6.52 -15.63 11.04
C LYS A 248 5.98 -15.05 9.72
N LEU A 249 5.94 -13.72 9.60
CA LEU A 249 5.38 -13.07 8.42
C LEU A 249 6.20 -13.33 7.15
N LEU A 250 7.54 -13.33 7.26
CA LEU A 250 8.42 -13.65 6.12
C LEU A 250 8.34 -15.12 5.72
N GLN A 251 8.18 -16.03 6.68
CA GLN A 251 7.91 -17.44 6.38
C GLN A 251 6.60 -17.58 5.60
N GLU A 252 5.51 -16.99 6.10
CA GLU A 252 4.20 -17.02 5.42
C GLU A 252 4.28 -16.47 3.99
N LEU A 253 4.99 -15.36 3.78
CA LEU A 253 5.20 -14.80 2.44
C LEU A 253 6.01 -15.75 1.53
N SER A 254 7.06 -16.39 2.06
CA SER A 254 7.86 -17.35 1.29
C SER A 254 7.11 -18.63 0.95
N GLU A 255 6.15 -19.04 1.78
CA GLU A 255 5.29 -20.21 1.54
C GLU A 255 4.12 -19.87 0.61
N GLU A 256 3.59 -18.64 0.69
CA GLU A 256 2.48 -18.17 -0.15
C GLU A 256 2.92 -17.84 -1.59
N PHE A 257 4.17 -17.40 -1.77
CA PHE A 257 4.74 -17.06 -3.09
C PHE A 257 6.11 -17.74 -3.28
N PRO A 258 6.15 -19.08 -3.44
CA PRO A 258 7.40 -19.84 -3.54
C PRO A 258 8.22 -19.49 -4.80
N GLU A 259 7.60 -18.89 -5.83
CA GLU A 259 8.26 -18.40 -7.03
C GLU A 259 9.08 -17.12 -6.78
N SER A 260 8.79 -16.40 -5.69
CA SER A 260 9.51 -15.19 -5.31
C SER A 260 10.84 -15.51 -4.63
N GLY A 261 11.95 -15.34 -5.36
CA GLY A 261 13.29 -15.38 -4.77
C GLY A 261 13.51 -14.34 -3.67
N LEU A 262 12.81 -13.19 -3.75
CA LEU A 262 12.89 -12.11 -2.77
C LEU A 262 12.42 -12.58 -1.38
N TYR A 263 11.24 -13.19 -1.28
CA TYR A 263 10.72 -13.57 0.05
C TYR A 263 11.51 -14.71 0.66
N ALA A 264 11.99 -15.66 -0.15
CA ALA A 264 12.92 -16.71 0.31
C ALA A 264 14.22 -16.10 0.88
N ALA A 265 14.79 -15.11 0.19
CA ALA A 265 15.98 -14.39 0.64
C ALA A 265 15.74 -13.61 1.94
N GLU A 266 14.65 -12.85 2.01
CA GLU A 266 14.32 -12.06 3.21
C GLU A 266 14.01 -12.95 4.42
N TYR A 267 13.34 -14.10 4.22
CA TYR A 267 13.16 -15.09 5.29
C TYR A 267 14.49 -15.70 5.74
N ALA A 268 15.40 -16.06 4.81
CA ALA A 268 16.73 -16.54 5.16
C ALA A 268 17.52 -15.51 5.99
N LYS A 269 17.49 -14.23 5.59
CA LYS A 269 18.10 -13.12 6.36
C LYS A 269 17.49 -12.99 7.75
N ALA A 270 16.16 -13.14 7.88
CA ALA A 270 15.48 -13.08 9.17
C ALA A 270 15.82 -14.25 10.10
N MET A 271 16.19 -15.40 9.53
CA MET A 271 16.64 -16.59 10.24
C MET A 271 18.16 -16.64 10.49
N GLY A 272 18.92 -15.66 10.00
CA GLY A 272 20.39 -15.68 10.06
C GLY A 272 21.03 -16.80 9.22
N ARG A 273 20.34 -17.24 8.16
CA ARG A 273 20.78 -18.29 7.24
C ARG A 273 21.49 -17.70 6.02
N PRO A 274 22.32 -18.47 5.30
CA PRO A 274 22.84 -18.06 4.01
C PRO A 274 21.72 -17.69 3.03
N VAL A 275 21.90 -16.59 2.31
CA VAL A 275 20.93 -16.12 1.31
C VAL A 275 21.08 -16.96 0.03
N PRO A 276 19.98 -17.48 -0.54
CA PRO A 276 20.02 -18.21 -1.81
C PRO A 276 20.65 -17.37 -2.93
N SER A 277 21.46 -18.00 -3.79
CA SER A 277 22.30 -17.32 -4.79
C SER A 277 21.56 -16.69 -5.97
N GLN A 278 20.23 -16.72 -5.98
CA GLN A 278 19.42 -16.12 -7.05
C GLN A 278 18.90 -14.78 -6.55
N MET A 279 19.62 -13.69 -6.81
CA MET A 279 19.04 -12.35 -6.70
C MET A 279 19.42 -11.56 -7.95
N HIS A 280 18.36 -11.18 -8.66
CA HIS A 280 18.25 -10.26 -9.81
C HIS A 280 18.20 -10.89 -11.21
N PRO A 281 17.29 -10.40 -12.08
CA PRO A 281 17.50 -10.43 -13.53
C PRO A 281 18.69 -9.55 -13.94
#